data_AF-A0A410UHC1-F1
#
_entry.id   AF-A0A410UHC1-F1
#
_cell.length_a   1.000
_cell.length_b   1.000
_cell.length_c   1.000
_cell.angle_alpha   90.00
_cell.angle_beta   90.00
_cell.angle_gamma   90.00
#
_symmetry.space_group_name_H-M   'P 1'
#
loop_
_entity.id
_entity.type
_entity.pdbx_description
1 polymer ?
#
loop_
_entity_poly.entity_id
_entity_poly.type
_entity_poly.pdbx_seq_one_letter_code
_entity_poly.pdbx_strand_id
1 'polypeptide(L)'
;MKRRSIDPETPDESAKDSLCRALLSLKNVEEMDAFLNDLCTPAELEVLVDRWRVVPYLLEGVSYREIHERTAVSITTIGRVARYLNQGAGGYLAAAARASRSRAAAKRAKV
;
A
#
# COMPACT_ATOMS: atom_id res chain seq x y z
N MET A 1 -3.79 36.01 18.50
CA MET A 1 -2.44 35.87 17.90
C MET A 1 -2.60 35.50 16.43
N LYS A 2 -2.05 36.29 15.50
CA LYS A 2 -2.02 35.90 14.07
C LYS A 2 -1.05 34.72 13.94
N ARG A 3 -1.55 33.54 13.55
CA ARG A 3 -0.69 32.43 13.10
C ARG A 3 0.10 32.94 11.90
N ARG A 4 1.43 32.99 12.00
CA ARG A 4 2.27 33.10 10.81
C ARG A 4 2.04 31.84 10.00
N SER A 5 1.63 31.98 8.73
CA SER A 5 1.74 30.90 7.77
C SER A 5 3.25 30.64 7.59
N ILE A 6 3.68 29.44 7.95
CA ILE A 6 5.01 28.95 7.62
C ILE A 6 4.79 28.05 6.42
N ASP A 7 5.24 28.50 5.25
CA ASP A 7 5.18 27.71 4.04
C ASP A 7 6.43 26.80 3.99
N PRO A 8 6.30 25.54 3.55
CA PRO A 8 7.45 24.66 3.40
C PRO A 8 8.40 25.19 2.32
N GLU A 9 9.71 25.05 2.55
CA GLU A 9 10.75 25.44 1.58
C GLU A 9 10.66 24.62 0.28
N THR A 10 10.20 23.38 0.39
CA THR A 10 10.02 22.47 -0.75
C THR A 10 8.55 22.39 -1.16
N PRO A 11 8.21 22.55 -2.45
CA PRO A 11 6.84 22.35 -2.93
C PRO A 11 6.36 20.89 -2.73
N ASP A 12 5.07 20.72 -2.46
CA ASP A 12 4.44 19.40 -2.18
C ASP A 12 4.74 18.34 -3.25
N GLU A 13 4.68 18.70 -4.54
CA GLU A 13 4.98 17.77 -5.64
C GLU A 13 6.44 17.31 -5.63
N SER A 14 7.37 18.21 -5.27
CA SER A 14 8.79 17.87 -5.15
C SER A 14 9.05 16.96 -3.95
N ALA A 15 8.37 17.20 -2.82
CA ALA A 15 8.47 16.35 -1.64
C ALA A 15 7.91 14.94 -1.90
N LYS A 16 6.78 14.85 -2.62
CA LYS A 16 6.16 13.59 -3.01
C LYS A 16 7.04 12.79 -3.98
N ASP A 17 7.63 13.42 -5.00
CA ASP A 17 8.57 12.74 -5.90
C ASP A 17 9.79 12.21 -5.13
N SER A 18 10.34 13.01 -4.21
CA SER A 18 11.45 12.59 -3.34
C SER A 18 11.07 11.35 -2.50
N LEU A 19 9.88 11.34 -1.88
CA LEU A 19 9.39 10.18 -1.14
C LEU A 19 9.24 8.95 -2.03
N CYS A 20 8.67 9.10 -3.23
CA CYS A 20 8.54 8.00 -4.18
C CYS A 20 9.91 7.43 -4.58
N ARG A 21 10.92 8.27 -4.80
CA ARG A 21 12.29 7.83 -5.10
C ARG A 21 12.92 7.09 -3.92
N ALA A 22 12.73 7.56 -2.69
CA ALA A 22 13.20 6.88 -1.49
C ALA A 22 12.59 5.47 -1.37
N LEU A 23 11.27 5.35 -1.52
CA LEU A 23 10.55 4.07 -1.51
C LEU A 23 11.07 3.09 -2.58
N LEU A 24 11.37 3.58 -3.80
CA LEU A 24 11.91 2.77 -4.89
C LEU A 24 13.38 2.36 -4.69
N SER A 25 14.10 3.02 -3.79
CA SER A 25 15.52 2.74 -3.55
C SER A 25 15.75 1.49 -2.72
N LEU A 26 14.80 1.13 -1.84
CA LEU A 26 14.85 -0.01 -0.92
C LEU A 26 14.88 -1.35 -1.68
N LYS A 27 15.68 -2.30 -1.19
CA LYS A 27 16.05 -3.51 -1.95
C LYS A 27 15.38 -4.79 -1.48
N ASN A 28 14.94 -4.85 -0.24
CA ASN A 28 14.38 -6.05 0.38
C ASN A 28 13.24 -5.70 1.34
N VAL A 29 12.61 -6.74 1.89
CA VAL A 29 11.42 -6.61 2.74
C VAL A 29 11.81 -6.01 4.09
N GLU A 30 12.98 -6.36 4.61
CA GLU A 30 13.50 -5.90 5.91
C GLU A 30 13.75 -4.38 5.91
N GLU A 31 14.37 -3.85 4.85
CA GLU A 31 14.56 -2.42 4.64
C GLU A 31 13.22 -1.67 4.54
N MET A 32 12.26 -2.22 3.79
CA MET A 32 10.94 -1.61 3.65
C MET A 32 10.16 -1.64 4.96
N ASP A 33 10.23 -2.74 5.72
CA ASP A 33 9.55 -2.86 7.01
C ASP A 33 10.12 -1.87 8.03
N ALA A 34 11.44 -1.77 8.16
CA ALA A 34 12.07 -0.77 9.01
C ALA A 34 11.65 0.65 8.63
N PHE A 35 11.69 0.99 7.33
CA PHE A 35 11.28 2.29 6.83
C PHE A 35 9.81 2.62 7.13
N LEU A 36 8.90 1.65 6.97
CA LEU A 36 7.48 1.87 7.25
C LEU A 36 7.19 2.05 8.75
N ASN A 37 7.93 1.36 9.62
CA ASN A 37 7.83 1.55 11.07
C ASN A 37 8.36 2.91 11.53
N ASP A 38 9.35 3.48 10.83
CA ASP A 38 9.85 4.83 11.09
C ASP A 38 8.92 5.93 10.53
N LEU A 39 8.36 5.72 9.34
CA LEU A 39 7.55 6.71 8.63
C LEU A 39 6.11 6.81 9.15
N CYS A 40 5.52 5.68 9.54
CA CYS A 40 4.11 5.60 9.91
C CYS A 40 3.96 5.41 11.41
N THR A 41 2.90 5.98 11.99
CA THR A 41 2.41 5.52 13.28
C THR A 41 1.89 4.08 13.17
N PRO A 42 1.83 3.31 14.28
CA PRO A 42 1.31 1.94 14.24
C PRO A 42 -0.10 1.83 13.63
N ALA A 43 -0.98 2.80 13.92
CA ALA A 43 -2.34 2.83 13.38
C ALA A 43 -2.38 3.11 11.86
N GLU A 44 -1.49 3.98 11.37
CA GLU A 44 -1.38 4.24 9.93
C GLU A 44 -0.86 3.01 9.20
N LEU A 45 0.15 2.34 9.75
CA LEU A 45 0.69 1.11 9.19
C LEU A 45 -0.37 0.00 9.14
N GLU A 46 -1.15 -0.18 10.21
CA GLU A 46 -2.27 -1.12 10.25
C GLU A 46 -3.28 -0.86 9.12
N VAL A 47 -3.63 0.41 8.90
CA VAL A 47 -4.53 0.80 7.80
C VAL A 47 -3.94 0.48 6.42
N LEU A 48 -2.63 0.69 6.21
CA LEU A 48 -1.97 0.32 4.96
C LEU A 48 -1.99 -1.20 4.74
N VAL A 49 -1.70 -1.96 5.78
CA VAL A 49 -1.72 -3.43 5.77
C VAL A 49 -3.11 -3.95 5.45
N ASP A 50 -4.16 -3.44 6.10
CA ASP A 50 -5.55 -3.83 5.86
C ASP A 50 -5.99 -3.54 4.42
N ARG A 51 -5.62 -2.38 3.88
CA ARG A 51 -5.90 -2.03 2.49
C ARG A 51 -5.24 -2.99 1.51
N TRP A 52 -4.00 -3.40 1.79
CA TRP A 52 -3.29 -4.36 0.94
C TRP A 52 -3.84 -5.79 1.07
N ARG A 53 -4.17 -6.21 2.30
CA ARG A 53 -4.66 -7.56 2.64
C ARG A 53 -5.88 -7.98 1.81
N VAL A 54 -6.73 -7.04 1.44
CA VAL A 54 -7.96 -7.32 0.68
C VAL A 54 -7.74 -7.38 -0.84
N VAL A 55 -6.62 -6.85 -1.35
CA VAL A 55 -6.35 -6.75 -2.81
C VAL A 55 -6.39 -8.10 -3.52
N PRO A 56 -5.73 -9.18 -3.03
CA PRO A 56 -5.77 -10.47 -3.72
C PRO A 56 -7.19 -11.01 -3.87
N TYR A 57 -8.01 -10.93 -2.81
CA TYR A 57 -9.38 -11.41 -2.84
C TYR A 57 -10.28 -10.60 -3.78
N LEU A 58 -10.07 -9.27 -3.84
CA LEU A 58 -10.76 -8.41 -4.80
C LEU A 58 -10.42 -8.78 -6.25
N LEU A 59 -9.15 -9.13 -6.52
CA LEU A 59 -8.72 -9.59 -7.84
C LEU A 59 -9.27 -10.98 -8.20
N GLU A 60 -9.52 -11.82 -7.20
CA GLU A 60 -10.15 -13.13 -7.34
C GLU A 60 -11.70 -13.05 -7.46
N GLY A 61 -12.29 -11.85 -7.36
CA GLY A 61 -13.74 -11.66 -7.45
C GLY A 61 -14.52 -12.13 -6.22
N VAL A 62 -13.85 -12.28 -5.07
CA VAL A 62 -14.48 -12.70 -3.81
C VAL A 62 -15.46 -11.63 -3.32
N SER A 63 -16.60 -12.05 -2.79
CA SER A 63 -17.63 -11.12 -2.29
C SER A 63 -17.12 -10.31 -1.08
N TYR A 64 -17.56 -9.06 -0.92
CA TYR A 64 -17.09 -8.20 0.18
C TYR A 64 -17.39 -8.79 1.57
N ARG A 65 -18.50 -9.49 1.71
CA ARG A 65 -18.86 -10.17 2.95
C ARG A 65 -17.84 -11.24 3.30
N GLU A 66 -17.48 -12.08 2.34
CA GLU A 66 -16.49 -13.13 2.54
C GLU A 66 -15.09 -12.56 2.76
N ILE A 67 -14.73 -11.48 2.07
CA ILE A 67 -13.47 -10.76 2.36
C ILE A 67 -13.46 -10.27 3.81
N HIS A 68 -14.55 -9.68 4.29
CA HIS A 68 -14.66 -9.24 5.68
C HIS A 68 -14.51 -10.42 6.66
N GLU A 69 -15.22 -11.53 6.42
CA GLU A 69 -15.14 -12.73 7.27
C GLU A 69 -13.71 -13.32 7.32
N ARG A 70 -12.97 -13.27 6.20
CA ARG A 70 -11.60 -13.80 6.10
C ARG A 70 -10.52 -12.87 6.66
N THR A 71 -10.77 -11.55 6.64
CA THR A 71 -9.71 -10.55 6.91
C THR A 71 -10.00 -9.64 8.09
N ALA A 72 -11.22 -9.68 8.64
CA ALA A 72 -11.77 -8.74 9.61
C ALA A 72 -11.81 -7.26 9.14
N VAL A 73 -11.36 -6.95 7.92
CA VAL A 73 -11.37 -5.59 7.37
C VAL A 73 -12.81 -5.17 7.10
N SER A 74 -13.19 -3.95 7.52
CA SER A 74 -14.56 -3.47 7.34
C SER A 74 -15.01 -3.45 5.88
N ILE A 75 -16.30 -3.74 5.62
CA ILE A 75 -16.90 -3.66 4.28
C ILE A 75 -16.70 -2.27 3.66
N THR A 76 -16.74 -1.21 4.47
CA THR A 76 -16.47 0.17 4.02
C THR A 76 -15.04 0.33 3.50
N THR A 77 -14.04 -0.24 4.19
CA THR A 77 -12.64 -0.23 3.72
C THR A 77 -12.49 -1.07 2.45
N ILE A 78 -13.08 -2.26 2.41
CA ILE A 78 -13.05 -3.15 1.23
C ILE A 78 -13.62 -2.42 0.01
N GLY A 79 -14.79 -1.79 0.13
CA GLY A 79 -15.42 -1.04 -0.95
C GLY A 79 -14.57 0.14 -1.44
N ARG A 80 -13.87 0.84 -0.54
CA ARG A 80 -12.93 1.92 -0.92
C ARG A 80 -11.75 1.35 -1.72
N VAL A 81 -11.15 0.25 -1.29
CA VAL A 81 -10.05 -0.39 -2.03
C VAL A 81 -10.53 -0.86 -3.40
N ALA A 82 -11.68 -1.53 -3.48
CA ALA A 82 -12.26 -1.98 -4.74
C ALA A 82 -12.49 -0.84 -5.73
N ARG A 83 -12.98 0.32 -5.27
CA ARG A 83 -13.13 1.51 -6.10
C ARG A 83 -11.79 1.97 -6.69
N TYR A 84 -10.75 2.12 -5.89
CA TYR A 84 -9.43 2.57 -6.36
C TYR A 84 -8.66 1.50 -7.13
N LEU A 85 -8.94 0.23 -6.91
CA LEU A 85 -8.40 -0.87 -7.70
C LEU A 85 -8.90 -0.80 -9.15
N ASN A 86 -10.19 -0.48 -9.34
CA ASN A 86 -10.84 -0.43 -10.66
C ASN A 86 -10.77 0.94 -11.35
N GLN A 87 -10.78 2.03 -10.60
CA GLN A 87 -10.90 3.40 -11.13
C GLN A 87 -9.75 4.34 -10.67
N GLY A 88 -8.75 3.82 -9.97
CA GLY A 88 -7.61 4.61 -9.49
C GLY A 88 -6.48 4.70 -10.51
N ALA A 89 -5.33 5.19 -10.05
CA ALA A 89 -4.12 5.39 -10.87
C ALA A 89 -3.39 4.09 -11.28
N GLY A 90 -4.00 2.91 -11.10
CA GLY A 90 -3.41 1.61 -11.46
C GLY A 90 -2.31 1.08 -10.53
N GLY A 91 -1.95 1.80 -9.46
CA GLY A 91 -0.86 1.43 -8.54
C GLY A 91 -1.05 0.06 -7.88
N TYR A 92 -2.27 -0.26 -7.43
CA TYR A 92 -2.58 -1.57 -6.83
C TYR A 92 -2.32 -2.73 -7.81
N LEU A 93 -2.78 -2.60 -9.06
CA LEU A 93 -2.59 -3.63 -10.09
C LEU A 93 -1.11 -3.83 -10.40
N ALA A 94 -0.36 -2.73 -10.54
CA ALA A 94 1.08 -2.79 -10.79
C ALA A 94 1.85 -3.48 -9.66
N ALA A 95 1.52 -3.14 -8.40
CA ALA A 95 2.13 -3.77 -7.22
C ALA A 95 1.76 -5.26 -7.12
N ALA A 96 0.48 -5.62 -7.27
CA ALA A 96 0.00 -7.00 -7.17
C ALA A 96 0.66 -7.89 -8.24
N ALA A 97 0.74 -7.41 -9.48
CA ALA A 97 1.39 -8.13 -10.56
C ALA A 97 2.89 -8.39 -10.29
N ARG A 98 3.61 -7.42 -9.71
CA ARG A 98 5.04 -7.57 -9.35
C ARG A 98 5.23 -8.54 -8.18
N ALA A 99 4.40 -8.44 -7.14
CA ALA A 99 4.44 -9.33 -5.98
C ALA A 99 4.23 -10.80 -6.38
N SER A 100 3.27 -11.07 -7.26
CA SER A 100 3.01 -12.43 -7.77
C SER A 100 4.20 -13.01 -8.55
N ARG A 101 4.89 -12.19 -9.37
CA ARG A 101 6.09 -12.63 -10.09
C ARG A 101 7.26 -12.95 -9.15
N SER A 102 7.47 -12.12 -8.12
CA SER A 102 8.50 -12.36 -7.11
C SER A 102 8.26 -13.69 -6.38
N ARG A 103 7.01 -13.95 -5.99
CA ARG A 103 6.63 -15.22 -5.33
C ARG A 103 6.85 -16.44 -6.23
N ALA A 104 6.55 -16.34 -7.52
CA ALA A 104 6.79 -17.41 -8.48
C ALA A 104 8.29 -17.67 -8.70
N ALA A 105 9.12 -16.62 -8.77
CA ALA A 105 10.57 -16.74 -8.89
C ALA A 105 11.20 -17.38 -7.64
N ALA A 106 10.80 -16.95 -6.45
CA ALA A 106 11.26 -17.53 -5.18
C ALA A 106 10.86 -19.00 -5.03
N LYS A 107 9.68 -19.40 -5.54
CA LYS A 107 9.25 -20.81 -5.54
C LYS A 107 10.10 -21.66 -6.50
N ARG A 108 10.48 -21.13 -7.66
CA ARG A 108 11.35 -21.84 -8.62
C ARG A 108 12.79 -22.01 -8.13
N ALA A 109 13.32 -21.05 -7.36
CA ALA A 109 14.67 -21.14 -6.79
C ALA A 109 14.79 -22.15 -5.62
N LYS A 110 13.66 -22.62 -5.08
CA LYS A 110 13.58 -23.62 -4.01
C LYS A 110 13.26 -25.04 -4.51
N VAL A 111 13.13 -25.24 -5.82
CA VAL A 111 12.81 -26.53 -6.46
C VAL A 111 14.01 -27.03 -7.23
#